data_AF-A0A852DVN6-F1
#
_entry.id   AF-A0A852DVN6-F1
#
_cell.length_a   1.000
_cell.length_b   1.000
_cell.length_c   1.000
_cell.angle_alpha   90.00
_cell.angle_beta   90.00
_cell.angle_gamma   90.00
#
_symmetry.space_group_name_H-M   'P 1'
#
loop_
_entity.id
_entity.type
_entity.pdbx_description
1 polymer ?
#
loop_
_entity_poly.entity_id
_entity_poly.type
_entity_poly.pdbx_seq_one_letter_code
_entity_poly.pdbx_strand_id
1 'polypeptide(L)'
;QLTGRWYSIGLASNSNWFKEKRHLMKMCTTIISTTAEGNLEVTSTYPKGDQCVTRNSLYTKTEQPGRFSYTSPRWGSKHNVHVVETNYEEYALVATQISKSTGSSTMVLLYS
;
A
#
# COMPACT_ATOMS: atom_id res chain seq x y z
N GLN A 1 11.13 -7.19 -10.51
CA GLN A 1 10.70 -5.85 -10.04
C GLN A 1 9.25 -5.96 -9.59
N LEU A 2 8.78 -5.15 -8.64
CA LEU A 2 7.40 -5.22 -8.11
C LEU A 2 6.33 -4.74 -9.13
N THR A 3 6.71 -4.43 -10.37
CA THR A 3 5.81 -3.94 -11.40
C THR A 3 4.85 -5.02 -11.88
N GLY A 4 3.68 -4.59 -12.37
CA GLY A 4 2.64 -5.50 -12.85
C GLY A 4 1.38 -5.46 -11.99
N ARG A 5 0.58 -6.52 -12.10
CA ARG A 5 -0.69 -6.67 -11.40
C ARG A 5 -0.50 -7.53 -10.16
N TRP A 6 -1.06 -7.04 -9.05
CA TRP A 6 -1.08 -7.72 -7.76
C TRP A 6 -2.50 -7.70 -7.17
N TYR A 7 -2.79 -8.67 -6.32
CA TYR A 7 -4.01 -8.79 -5.55
C TYR A 7 -3.70 -8.68 -4.06
N SER A 8 -4.33 -7.73 -3.38
CA SER A 8 -4.25 -7.60 -1.92
C SER A 8 -5.08 -8.69 -1.25
N ILE A 9 -4.44 -9.81 -0.89
CA ILE A 9 -5.11 -11.00 -0.31
C ILE A 9 -5.07 -11.02 1.22
N GLY A 10 -4.14 -10.30 1.85
CA GLY A 10 -4.01 -10.27 3.31
C GLY A 10 -3.61 -8.89 3.81
N LEU A 11 -4.17 -8.48 4.95
CA LEU A 11 -3.88 -7.19 5.55
C LEU A 11 -3.94 -7.29 7.09
N ALA A 12 -2.93 -6.73 7.76
CA ALA A 12 -2.89 -6.61 9.21
C ALA A 12 -2.45 -5.20 9.61
N SER A 13 -3.02 -4.64 10.67
CA SER A 13 -2.58 -3.36 11.23
C SER A 13 -2.92 -3.25 12.71
N ASN A 14 -2.09 -2.52 13.45
CA ASN A 14 -2.34 -2.19 14.86
C ASN A 14 -3.22 -0.93 15.05
N SER A 15 -3.58 -0.21 13.98
CA SER A 15 -4.40 1.01 14.09
C SER A 15 -5.83 0.70 14.54
N ASN A 16 -6.40 1.56 15.39
CA ASN A 16 -7.78 1.39 15.88
C ASN A 16 -8.79 1.46 14.72
N TRP A 17 -8.57 2.37 13.76
CA TRP A 17 -9.39 2.46 12.55
C TRP A 17 -9.42 1.12 11.78
N PHE A 18 -8.28 0.44 11.64
CA PHE A 18 -8.26 -0.87 10.98
C PHE A 18 -8.99 -1.93 11.80
N LYS A 19 -8.77 -1.99 13.12
CA LYS A 19 -9.49 -2.93 14.00
C LYS A 19 -11.00 -2.78 13.86
N GLU A 20 -11.48 -1.55 13.78
CA GLU A 20 -12.90 -1.25 13.60
C GLU A 20 -13.40 -1.54 12.18
N LYS A 21 -12.62 -1.22 11.13
CA LYS A 21 -13.12 -1.22 9.74
C LYS A 21 -12.72 -2.45 8.91
N ARG A 22 -11.85 -3.34 9.41
CA ARG A 22 -11.36 -4.52 8.67
C ARG A 22 -12.47 -5.39 8.09
N HIS A 23 -13.61 -5.51 8.78
CA HIS A 23 -14.75 -6.33 8.36
C HIS A 23 -15.45 -5.79 7.10
N LEU A 24 -15.26 -4.50 6.79
CA LEU A 24 -15.78 -3.85 5.59
C LEU A 24 -14.80 -3.94 4.41
N MET A 25 -13.56 -4.33 4.65
CA MET A 25 -12.53 -4.39 3.62
C MET A 25 -12.70 -5.64 2.76
N LYS A 26 -12.44 -5.48 1.48
CA LYS A 26 -12.47 -6.55 0.47
C LYS A 26 -11.14 -6.55 -0.28
N MET A 27 -10.88 -7.63 -1.00
CA MET A 27 -9.70 -7.76 -1.87
C MET A 27 -9.62 -6.56 -2.83
N CYS A 28 -8.40 -6.09 -3.06
CA CYS A 28 -8.09 -5.01 -3.98
C CYS A 28 -7.22 -5.55 -5.12
N THR A 29 -7.49 -5.13 -6.35
CA THR A 29 -6.56 -5.32 -7.48
C THR A 29 -5.69 -4.07 -7.59
N THR A 30 -4.37 -4.25 -7.65
CA THR A 30 -3.39 -3.17 -7.67
C THR A 30 -2.49 -3.32 -8.90
N ILE A 31 -2.34 -2.25 -9.67
CA ILE A 31 -1.38 -2.16 -10.76
C ILE A 31 -0.24 -1.26 -10.33
N ILE A 32 0.99 -1.73 -10.50
CA ILE A 32 2.22 -1.03 -10.14
C ILE A 32 3.06 -0.81 -11.40
N SER A 33 3.41 0.45 -11.68
CA SER A 33 4.33 0.84 -12.76
C SER A 33 5.47 1.70 -12.20
N THR A 34 6.60 1.72 -12.90
CA THR A 34 7.77 2.55 -12.57
C THR A 34 7.79 3.82 -13.40
N THR A 35 8.08 4.96 -12.77
CA THR A 35 8.35 6.23 -13.49
C THR A 35 9.79 6.28 -14.00
N ALA A 36 10.10 7.26 -14.85
CA ALA A 36 11.46 7.49 -15.35
C ALA A 36 12.48 7.75 -14.23
N GLU A 37 12.04 8.37 -13.13
CA GLU A 37 12.86 8.66 -11.95
C GLU A 37 13.02 7.45 -11.03
N GLY A 38 12.31 6.35 -11.30
CA GLY A 38 12.29 5.13 -10.49
C GLY A 38 11.31 5.15 -9.31
N ASN A 39 10.34 6.07 -9.31
CA ASN A 39 9.21 6.04 -8.38
C ASN A 39 8.21 4.97 -8.80
N LEU A 40 7.27 4.61 -7.92
CA LEU A 40 6.19 3.69 -8.26
C LEU A 40 4.85 4.42 -8.35
N GLU A 41 4.19 4.31 -9.50
CA GLU A 41 2.77 4.64 -9.63
C GLU A 41 1.96 3.40 -9.25
N VAL A 42 1.13 3.55 -8.22
CA VAL A 42 0.33 2.48 -7.63
C VAL A 42 -1.14 2.82 -7.80
N THR A 43 -1.85 2.02 -8.59
CA THR A 43 -3.28 2.18 -8.86
C THR A 43 -4.05 1.01 -8.28
N SER A 44 -4.82 1.26 -7.23
CA SER A 44 -5.56 0.26 -6.45
C SER A 44 -7.07 0.40 -6.67
N THR A 45 -7.73 -0.66 -7.10
CA THR A 45 -9.19 -0.72 -7.31
C THR A 45 -9.82 -1.77 -6.40
N TYR A 46 -10.82 -1.36 -5.62
CA TYR A 46 -11.52 -2.22 -4.67
C TYR A 46 -13.02 -1.89 -4.60
N PRO A 47 -13.86 -2.88 -4.27
CA PRO A 47 -15.28 -2.65 -4.04
C PRO A 47 -15.49 -1.94 -2.69
N LYS A 48 -16.42 -1.00 -2.67
CA LYS A 48 -16.79 -0.22 -1.49
C LYS A 48 -18.31 0.01 -1.49
N GLY A 49 -19.03 -0.79 -0.72
CA GLY A 49 -20.49 -0.87 -0.85
C GLY A 49 -20.84 -1.40 -2.25
N ASP A 50 -21.75 -0.72 -2.94
CA ASP A 50 -22.25 -1.14 -4.26
C ASP A 50 -21.44 -0.57 -5.44
N GLN A 51 -20.29 0.05 -5.18
CA GLN A 51 -19.46 0.70 -6.20
C GLN A 51 -18.02 0.22 -6.16
N CYS A 52 -17.34 0.27 -7.30
CA CYS A 52 -15.89 0.11 -7.39
C CYS A 52 -15.21 1.47 -7.26
N VAL A 53 -14.19 1.55 -6.41
CA VAL A 53 -13.39 2.77 -6.19
C VAL A 53 -11.96 2.52 -6.60
N THR A 54 -11.41 3.41 -7.43
CA THR A 54 -10.00 3.41 -7.82
C THR A 54 -9.25 4.52 -7.08
N ARG A 55 -8.03 4.21 -6.63
CA ARG A 55 -7.12 5.15 -5.99
C ARG A 55 -5.74 5.08 -6.60
N ASN A 56 -5.22 6.24 -6.96
CA ASN A 56 -3.87 6.39 -7.47
C ASN A 56 -2.97 6.92 -6.35
N SER A 57 -1.74 6.45 -6.28
CA SER A 57 -0.73 6.88 -5.32
C SER A 57 0.64 6.84 -5.98
N LEU A 58 1.44 7.88 -5.74
CA LEU A 58 2.83 7.92 -6.18
C LEU A 58 3.72 7.63 -4.97
N TYR A 59 4.46 6.53 -5.02
CA TYR A 59 5.42 6.12 -4.01
C TYR A 59 6.80 6.58 -4.46
N THR A 60 7.34 7.58 -3.77
CA THR A 60 8.63 8.17 -4.10
C THR A 60 9.74 7.26 -3.58
N LYS A 61 10.68 6.89 -4.45
CA LYS A 61 11.83 6.07 -4.05
C LYS A 61 12.65 6.79 -2.98
N THR A 62 13.31 6.00 -2.14
CA THR A 62 14.32 6.51 -1.21
C THR A 62 15.70 6.02 -1.64
N GLU A 63 16.75 6.44 -0.94
CA GLU A 63 18.11 5.93 -1.15
C GLU A 63 18.23 4.43 -0.84
N GLN A 64 17.34 3.90 0.01
CA GLN A 64 17.34 2.49 0.38
C GLN A 64 16.49 1.68 -0.62
N PRO A 65 17.07 0.66 -1.28
CA PRO A 65 16.32 -0.21 -2.18
C PRO A 65 15.12 -0.88 -1.50
N GLY A 66 14.01 -1.00 -2.22
CA GLY A 66 12.77 -1.59 -1.69
C GLY A 66 12.06 -0.71 -0.65
N ARG A 67 12.50 0.53 -0.44
CA ARG A 67 11.83 1.50 0.43
C ARG A 67 11.35 2.72 -0.33
N PHE A 68 10.12 3.11 0.00
CA PHE A 68 9.43 4.21 -0.62
C PHE A 68 8.75 5.10 0.42
N SER A 69 8.50 6.33 0.05
CA SER A 69 7.73 7.28 0.85
C SER A 69 6.46 7.68 0.12
N TYR A 70 5.38 7.87 0.87
CA TYR A 70 4.12 8.37 0.34
C TYR A 70 3.47 9.31 1.36
N THR A 71 2.96 10.45 0.90
CA THR A 71 2.16 11.35 1.74
C THR A 71 0.73 11.32 1.23
N SER A 72 -0.21 10.94 2.09
CA SER A 72 -1.62 10.90 1.71
C SER A 72 -2.18 12.32 1.64
N PRO A 73 -2.61 12.82 0.47
CA PRO A 73 -3.17 14.18 0.36
C PRO A 73 -4.47 14.31 1.16
N ARG A 74 -5.24 13.22 1.24
CA ARG A 74 -6.53 13.18 1.93
C ARG A 74 -6.42 13.25 3.45
N TRP A 75 -5.36 12.67 4.02
CA TRP A 75 -5.24 12.49 5.47
C TRP A 75 -4.02 13.18 6.09
N GLY A 76 -3.15 13.79 5.28
CA GLY A 76 -1.89 14.37 5.72
C GLY A 76 -0.90 13.38 6.33
N SER A 77 -1.22 12.08 6.32
CA SER A 77 -0.38 11.04 6.92
C SER A 77 0.83 10.76 6.03
N LYS A 78 2.00 10.57 6.67
CA LYS A 78 3.22 10.12 6.00
C LYS A 78 3.35 8.60 6.13
N HIS A 79 3.72 7.94 5.05
CA HIS A 79 3.83 6.50 4.94
C HIS A 79 5.26 6.18 4.52
N ASN A 80 5.93 5.34 5.31
CA ASN A 80 7.20 4.73 4.94
C ASN A 80 6.91 3.28 4.56
N VAL A 81 6.97 2.99 3.27
CA VAL A 81 6.60 1.71 2.66
C VAL A 81 7.87 0.91 2.43
N HIS A 82 7.87 -0.35 2.84
CA HIS A 82 8.99 -1.25 2.66
C HIS A 82 8.50 -2.59 2.10
N VAL A 83 9.03 -2.97 0.94
CA VAL A 83 8.93 -4.34 0.45
C VAL A 83 9.90 -5.18 1.26
N VAL A 84 9.37 -5.92 2.23
CA VAL A 84 10.15 -6.72 3.19
C VAL A 84 10.68 -7.97 2.49
N GLU A 85 9.83 -8.63 1.73
CA GLU A 85 10.14 -9.88 1.04
C GLU A 85 9.27 -10.01 -0.21
N THR A 86 9.83 -10.52 -1.29
CA THR A 86 9.10 -10.84 -2.52
C THR A 86 9.97 -11.71 -3.40
N ASN A 87 9.35 -12.66 -4.10
CA ASN A 87 9.98 -13.37 -5.23
C ASN A 87 9.62 -12.75 -6.59
N TYR A 88 8.93 -11.59 -6.59
CA TYR A 88 8.48 -10.82 -7.75
C TYR A 88 7.44 -11.48 -8.66
N GLU A 89 7.18 -12.76 -8.50
CA GLU A 89 6.29 -13.53 -9.39
C GLU A 89 5.02 -13.99 -8.69
N GLU A 90 5.12 -14.43 -7.43
CA GLU A 90 4.01 -15.09 -6.72
C GLU A 90 3.51 -14.28 -5.53
N TYR A 91 4.39 -13.57 -4.83
CA TYR A 91 3.99 -12.80 -3.66
C TYR A 91 4.88 -11.60 -3.38
N ALA A 92 4.34 -10.66 -2.60
CA ALA A 92 5.12 -9.63 -1.93
C ALA A 92 4.54 -9.32 -0.55
N LEU A 93 5.42 -9.27 0.46
CA LEU A 93 5.13 -8.81 1.80
C LEU A 93 5.57 -7.35 1.95
N VAL A 94 4.62 -6.46 2.18
CA VAL A 94 4.85 -5.02 2.26
C VAL A 94 4.49 -4.51 3.64
N ALA A 95 5.46 -3.92 4.34
CA ALA A 95 5.26 -3.27 5.63
C ALA A 95 5.24 -1.75 5.46
N THR A 96 4.24 -1.10 6.04
CA THR A 96 4.08 0.36 5.99
C THR A 96 3.98 0.92 7.39
N GLN A 97 4.90 1.81 7.74
CA GLN A 97 4.79 2.65 8.93
C GLN A 97 4.05 3.93 8.56
N ILE A 98 2.96 4.22 9.26
CA ILE A 98 2.06 5.33 8.98
C ILE A 98 2.10 6.30 10.16
N SER A 99 2.52 7.53 9.90
CA SER A 99 2.62 8.60 10.90
C SER A 99 1.61 9.71 10.63
N LYS A 100 0.89 10.11 11.68
CA LYS A 100 -0.07 11.23 11.72
C LYS A 100 0.25 12.12 12.92
N SER A 101 -0.35 13.31 12.99
CA SER A 101 -0.27 14.17 14.18
C SER A 101 -0.82 13.48 15.44
N THR A 102 -1.78 12.57 15.29
CA THR A 102 -2.42 11.84 16.38
C THR A 102 -1.68 10.57 16.81
N GLY A 103 -0.56 10.22 16.16
CA GLY A 103 0.25 9.04 16.48
C GLY A 103 0.68 8.24 15.26
N SER A 104 1.34 7.11 15.52
CA SER A 104 1.84 6.21 14.50
C SER A 104 1.14 4.85 14.55
N SER A 105 1.17 4.15 13.43
CA SER A 105 0.68 2.78 13.29
C SER A 105 1.47 2.02 12.25
N THR A 106 1.38 0.71 12.28
CA THR A 106 1.99 -0.19 11.32
C THR A 106 0.91 -0.96 10.59
N MET A 107 1.11 -1.18 9.30
CA MET A 107 0.28 -1.98 8.43
C MET A 107 1.16 -2.96 7.65
N VAL A 108 0.73 -4.20 7.50
CA VAL A 108 1.39 -5.22 6.68
C VAL A 108 0.39 -5.74 5.67
N LEU A 109 0.79 -5.77 4.41
CA LEU A 109 -0.01 -6.18 3.26
C LEU A 109 0.67 -7.36 2.57
N LEU A 110 -0.11 -8.38 2.25
CA LEU A 110 0.30 -9.50 1.42
C LEU A 110 -0.32 -9.34 0.03
N TYR A 111 0.54 -9.20 -0.97
CA TYR A 111 0.19 -9.27 -2.38
C TYR A 111 0.42 -10.68 -2.91
N SER A 112 -0.42 -11.06 -3.89
CA SER A 112 -0.31 -12.25 -4.75
C SER A 112 -0.59 -11.91 -6.20
#